data_AF-A0A848Z6F7-F1
#
_entry.id   AF-A0A848Z6F7-F1
#
_cell.length_a   1.000
_cell.length_b   1.000
_cell.length_c   1.000
_cell.angle_alpha   90.00
_cell.angle_beta   90.00
_cell.angle_gamma   90.00
#
_symmetry.space_group_name_H-M   'P 1'
#
loop_
_entity.id
_entity.type
_entity.pdbx_description
1 polymer ?
#
loop_
_entity_poly.entity_id
_entity_poly.type
_entity_poly.pdbx_seq_one_letter_code
_entity_poly.pdbx_strand_id
1 'polypeptide(L)'
;MHAEYARNAARHEKGRSWRLPLVCGLAALLVYGCDRTDLPAPDPQVAKGRDLFFNETFDGNGRTCGTCHREENDFAIDPVFIATLPDNDALFVAEFTPALAENFENPRLMREFGLILENLDGFGDLPNRFVQRGVPHVLAQRNSIDSAAGPRTGWSGDGAPGDGTLRSFATGAVIQHFTKTLDRVPGVDFRLPTDDELDALEAFQLSLGRQEDLLLPLVLRGTTAARGQEIFLDNTLGKCNACHANAGANGDPRIFGEGAGNLNFNTGVEDLPDQPADLTGELVPPDDGFGVPGNGEFNTPTLVEAADTGPFFHNNSIETIEGAVAFYNGDAFNDSPAGQLIAGATGSGINLDGTQVVEVAAFLRVINALENIRVSIERLEQGAALSREPAKRALRIAVAETDDSIAVLAGGGLHPEAVAHLRAARLLADRAGRSLFRRGRLAREAIAEQRRARAELVEVP
;
A
#
# COMPACT_ATOMS: atom_id res chain seq x y z
N MET A 1 31.52 -48.21 14.84
CA MET A 1 32.45 -49.00 15.66
C MET A 1 32.42 -50.43 15.14
N HIS A 2 33.43 -50.86 14.37
CA HIS A 2 33.69 -52.23 13.84
C HIS A 2 32.53 -52.95 13.09
N ALA A 3 32.68 -53.53 11.88
CA ALA A 3 33.78 -53.64 10.92
C ALA A 3 33.16 -53.84 9.49
N GLU A 4 33.78 -54.31 8.40
CA GLU A 4 35.11 -54.93 8.19
C GLU A 4 35.72 -54.67 6.78
N TYR A 5 36.73 -55.47 6.43
CA TYR A 5 37.56 -55.52 5.22
C TYR A 5 36.85 -56.18 3.99
N ALA A 6 37.36 -56.22 2.74
CA ALA A 6 38.72 -56.14 2.20
C ALA A 6 38.75 -55.52 0.76
N ARG A 7 39.58 -54.53 0.45
CA ARG A 7 40.93 -54.56 -0.18
C ARG A 7 41.08 -55.00 -1.67
N ASN A 8 41.42 -53.98 -2.46
CA ASN A 8 42.52 -53.88 -3.44
C ASN A 8 42.48 -54.52 -4.84
N ALA A 9 42.82 -53.66 -5.80
CA ALA A 9 43.02 -53.92 -7.21
C ALA A 9 44.43 -54.45 -7.56
N ALA A 10 44.50 -55.29 -8.60
CA ALA A 10 45.62 -55.45 -9.54
C ALA A 10 45.02 -55.96 -10.87
N ARG A 11 45.04 -55.21 -11.97
CA ARG A 11 46.12 -55.03 -12.96
C ARG A 11 46.43 -56.27 -13.81
N HIS A 12 46.12 -56.15 -15.12
CA HIS A 12 46.76 -56.82 -16.28
C HIS A 12 46.54 -58.37 -16.41
N GLU A 13 46.31 -59.01 -17.57
CA GLU A 13 46.55 -58.67 -19.00
C GLU A 13 45.51 -59.21 -20.02
N LYS A 14 45.37 -58.49 -21.16
CA LYS A 14 45.25 -58.95 -22.57
C LYS A 14 44.20 -60.04 -22.97
N GLY A 15 42.97 -59.59 -23.25
CA GLY A 15 42.41 -59.36 -24.61
C GLY A 15 42.26 -60.49 -25.66
N ARG A 16 41.13 -60.44 -26.41
CA ARG A 16 41.05 -60.59 -27.89
C ARG A 16 39.65 -60.28 -28.48
N SER A 17 39.56 -59.31 -29.41
CA SER A 17 38.40 -59.01 -30.32
C SER A 17 37.06 -58.63 -29.63
N TRP A 18 36.12 -57.87 -30.21
CA TRP A 18 35.68 -57.73 -31.61
C TRP A 18 35.47 -56.25 -32.06
N ARG A 19 35.02 -56.05 -33.30
CA ARG A 19 35.07 -54.79 -34.08
C ARG A 19 33.93 -53.81 -33.76
N LEU A 20 34.20 -52.51 -33.95
CA LEU A 20 33.18 -51.45 -34.04
C LEU A 20 32.18 -51.70 -35.18
N PRO A 21 30.96 -51.16 -35.03
CA PRO A 21 30.37 -50.28 -36.03
C PRO A 21 30.11 -48.88 -35.46
N LEU A 22 30.10 -47.86 -36.34
CA LEU A 22 29.64 -46.52 -36.02
C LEU A 22 28.14 -46.55 -35.64
N VAL A 23 27.77 -45.79 -34.62
CA VAL A 23 26.38 -45.35 -34.41
C VAL A 23 26.37 -43.83 -34.45
N CYS A 24 25.64 -43.26 -35.40
CA CYS A 24 25.44 -41.81 -35.49
C CYS A 24 24.68 -41.32 -34.26
N GLY A 25 25.27 -40.35 -33.55
CA GLY A 25 24.56 -39.65 -32.48
C GLY A 25 23.43 -38.80 -33.04
N LEU A 26 22.19 -39.26 -32.87
CA LEU A 26 21.00 -38.44 -33.07
C LEU A 26 20.98 -37.37 -31.97
N ALA A 27 21.36 -36.14 -32.33
CA ALA A 27 21.15 -34.98 -31.48
C ALA A 27 19.65 -34.75 -31.32
N ALA A 28 19.10 -35.15 -30.17
CA ALA A 28 17.74 -34.81 -29.80
C ALA A 28 17.67 -33.30 -29.55
N LEU A 29 17.22 -32.55 -30.56
CA LEU A 29 16.76 -31.18 -30.41
C LEU A 29 15.59 -31.17 -29.45
N LEU A 30 15.86 -30.88 -28.17
CA LEU A 30 14.86 -30.46 -27.21
C LEU A 30 14.28 -29.14 -27.71
N VAL A 31 13.16 -29.24 -28.42
CA VAL A 31 12.28 -28.10 -28.67
C VAL A 31 11.78 -27.66 -27.30
N TYR A 32 12.37 -26.58 -26.78
CA TYR A 32 11.77 -25.82 -25.68
C TYR A 32 10.42 -25.31 -26.18
N GLY A 33 9.36 -26.05 -25.86
CA GLY A 33 8.02 -25.52 -25.91
C GLY A 33 7.99 -24.28 -25.03
N CYS A 34 7.43 -23.19 -25.55
CA CYS A 34 6.97 -22.13 -24.67
C CYS A 34 5.78 -22.67 -23.89
N ASP A 35 6.04 -23.32 -22.76
CA ASP A 35 5.02 -23.50 -21.74
C ASP A 35 4.56 -22.10 -21.35
N ARG A 36 3.34 -21.77 -21.78
CA ARG A 36 2.57 -20.75 -21.11
C ARG A 36 2.31 -21.31 -19.72
N THR A 37 3.03 -20.81 -18.74
CA THR A 37 2.54 -20.78 -17.37
C THR A 37 1.30 -19.90 -17.38
N ASP A 38 0.15 -20.51 -17.72
CA ASP A 38 -1.13 -19.88 -17.51
C ASP A 38 -1.20 -19.55 -16.02
N LEU A 39 -1.17 -18.26 -15.70
CA LEU A 39 -1.31 -17.80 -14.32
C LEU A 39 -2.60 -18.43 -13.76
N PRO A 40 -2.58 -18.98 -12.53
CA PRO A 40 -3.76 -19.57 -11.95
C PRO A 40 -4.90 -18.55 -11.98
N ALA A 41 -6.11 -19.01 -12.30
CA ALA A 41 -7.28 -18.15 -12.28
C ALA A 41 -7.39 -17.50 -10.89
N PRO A 42 -7.73 -16.21 -10.77
CA PRO A 42 -7.92 -15.56 -9.48
C PRO A 42 -8.87 -16.38 -8.62
N ASP A 43 -8.60 -16.42 -7.31
CA ASP A 43 -9.48 -17.08 -6.36
C ASP A 43 -10.92 -16.56 -6.56
N PRO A 44 -11.94 -17.44 -6.73
CA PRO A 44 -13.31 -17.00 -6.95
C PRO A 44 -13.86 -16.06 -5.88
N GLN A 45 -13.41 -16.19 -4.63
CA GLN A 45 -13.80 -15.33 -3.51
C GLN A 45 -13.17 -13.94 -3.63
N VAL A 46 -11.87 -13.86 -3.96
CA VAL A 46 -11.16 -12.61 -4.27
C VAL A 46 -11.78 -11.91 -5.49
N ALA A 47 -12.14 -12.67 -6.52
CA ALA A 47 -12.80 -12.14 -7.72
C ALA A 47 -14.20 -11.58 -7.42
N LYS A 48 -14.99 -12.24 -6.57
CA LYS A 48 -16.28 -11.73 -6.08
C LYS A 48 -16.08 -10.46 -5.23
N GLY A 49 -15.12 -10.49 -4.31
CA GLY A 49 -14.83 -9.35 -3.42
C GLY A 49 -14.45 -8.09 -4.17
N ARG A 50 -13.63 -8.25 -5.21
CA ARG A 50 -13.28 -7.19 -6.13
C ARG A 50 -14.48 -6.62 -6.89
N ASP A 51 -15.38 -7.48 -7.37
CA ASP A 51 -16.58 -7.05 -8.09
C ASP A 51 -17.48 -6.20 -7.18
N LEU A 52 -17.67 -6.65 -5.94
CA LEU A 52 -18.38 -5.88 -4.91
C LEU A 52 -17.68 -4.53 -4.64
N PHE A 53 -16.37 -4.54 -4.36
CA PHE A 53 -15.61 -3.35 -3.99
C PHE A 53 -15.70 -2.21 -5.03
N PHE A 54 -15.73 -2.54 -6.32
CA PHE A 54 -15.74 -1.55 -7.40
C PHE A 54 -17.12 -1.31 -8.04
N ASN A 55 -18.06 -2.26 -7.99
CA ASN A 55 -19.33 -2.18 -8.72
C ASN A 55 -20.59 -2.27 -7.85
N GLU A 56 -20.51 -2.71 -6.59
CA GLU A 56 -21.68 -2.76 -5.70
C GLU A 56 -21.88 -1.44 -4.97
N THR A 57 -23.11 -0.93 -5.04
CA THR A 57 -23.54 0.34 -4.43
C THR A 57 -24.38 0.12 -3.17
N PHE A 58 -24.63 -1.14 -2.81
CA PHE A 58 -25.43 -1.55 -1.65
C PHE A 58 -26.79 -0.85 -1.60
N ASP A 59 -27.48 -0.77 -2.75
CA ASP A 59 -28.74 -0.01 -2.91
C ASP A 59 -28.66 1.43 -2.39
N GLY A 60 -27.47 2.04 -2.37
CA GLY A 60 -27.18 3.32 -1.72
C GLY A 60 -27.30 4.56 -2.61
N ASN A 61 -26.49 5.57 -2.31
CA ASN A 61 -26.38 6.85 -3.03
C ASN A 61 -25.57 6.79 -4.34
N GLY A 62 -25.02 5.62 -4.69
CA GLY A 62 -24.24 5.41 -5.92
C GLY A 62 -22.73 5.40 -5.72
N ARG A 63 -22.21 5.71 -4.51
CA ARG A 63 -20.82 5.40 -4.14
C ARG A 63 -20.59 3.88 -4.17
N THR A 64 -19.32 3.50 -4.33
CA THR A 64 -18.73 2.16 -4.14
C THR A 64 -17.47 2.30 -3.30
N CYS A 65 -16.89 1.21 -2.76
CA CYS A 65 -15.62 1.32 -2.02
C CYS A 65 -14.51 1.93 -2.90
N GLY A 66 -14.50 1.55 -4.18
CA GLY A 66 -13.65 2.11 -5.22
C GLY A 66 -13.92 3.58 -5.60
N THR A 67 -14.85 4.27 -4.95
CA THR A 67 -15.05 5.72 -5.11
C THR A 67 -13.99 6.52 -4.36
N CYS A 68 -13.53 6.01 -3.20
CA CYS A 68 -12.45 6.60 -2.41
C CYS A 68 -11.16 5.77 -2.51
N HIS A 69 -11.27 4.45 -2.69
CA HIS A 69 -10.11 3.56 -2.83
C HIS A 69 -9.84 3.22 -4.30
N ARG A 70 -9.24 4.18 -5.04
CA ARG A 70 -9.08 4.11 -6.50
C ARG A 70 -7.89 3.20 -6.87
N GLU A 71 -8.14 2.19 -7.69
CA GLU A 71 -7.12 1.19 -8.06
C GLU A 71 -5.99 1.77 -8.91
N GLU A 72 -6.27 2.82 -9.68
CA GLU A 72 -5.27 3.59 -10.45
C GLU A 72 -4.57 4.71 -9.65
N ASN A 73 -4.73 4.74 -8.32
CA ASN A 73 -4.17 5.74 -7.40
C ASN A 73 -3.90 5.09 -6.02
N ASP A 74 -3.25 3.92 -6.02
CA ASP A 74 -2.83 3.13 -4.86
C ASP A 74 -3.89 2.88 -3.77
N PHE A 75 -5.16 2.79 -4.19
CA PHE A 75 -6.32 2.63 -3.32
C PHE A 75 -6.52 3.78 -2.32
N ALA A 76 -6.07 4.98 -2.68
CA ALA A 76 -6.30 6.24 -1.98
C ALA A 76 -6.90 7.30 -2.94
N ILE A 77 -7.07 8.53 -2.43
CA ILE A 77 -7.38 9.73 -3.21
C ILE A 77 -6.62 10.94 -2.66
N ASP A 78 -6.19 11.81 -3.56
CA ASP A 78 -5.48 13.05 -3.27
C ASP A 78 -6.09 14.21 -4.12
N PRO A 79 -5.78 15.49 -3.82
CA PRO A 79 -6.33 16.63 -4.55
C PRO A 79 -6.03 16.64 -6.06
N VAL A 80 -4.89 16.10 -6.49
CA VAL A 80 -4.51 16.02 -7.92
C VAL A 80 -5.38 14.98 -8.62
N PHE A 81 -5.58 13.80 -8.03
CA PHE A 81 -6.49 12.79 -8.55
C PHE A 81 -7.94 13.31 -8.59
N ILE A 82 -8.43 13.90 -7.50
CA ILE A 82 -9.80 14.41 -7.37
C ILE A 82 -10.10 15.48 -8.44
N ALA A 83 -9.13 16.34 -8.76
CA ALA A 83 -9.24 17.34 -9.83
C ALA A 83 -9.38 16.75 -11.25
N THR A 84 -9.13 15.45 -11.45
CA THR A 84 -9.37 14.76 -12.74
C THR A 84 -10.76 14.18 -12.90
N LEU A 85 -11.52 14.04 -11.80
CA LEU A 85 -12.84 13.41 -11.80
C LEU A 85 -13.90 14.33 -12.43
N PRO A 86 -14.89 13.77 -13.14
CA PRO A 86 -16.00 14.56 -13.66
C PRO A 86 -16.92 15.04 -12.53
N ASP A 87 -17.55 16.20 -12.70
CA ASP A 87 -18.44 16.82 -11.69
C ASP A 87 -19.61 15.92 -11.22
N ASN A 88 -19.92 14.85 -11.96
CA ASN A 88 -20.96 13.88 -11.64
C ASN A 88 -20.42 12.52 -11.14
N ASP A 89 -19.14 12.42 -10.74
CA ASP A 89 -18.61 11.26 -10.04
C ASP A 89 -19.29 11.09 -8.67
N ALA A 90 -19.47 9.85 -8.21
CA ALA A 90 -20.14 9.56 -6.94
C ALA A 90 -19.36 10.07 -5.71
N LEU A 91 -18.08 10.42 -5.85
CA LEU A 91 -17.34 11.14 -4.81
C LEU A 91 -18.05 12.46 -4.47
N PHE A 92 -18.56 13.18 -5.47
CA PHE A 92 -19.20 14.49 -5.31
C PHE A 92 -20.71 14.41 -4.98
N VAL A 93 -21.22 13.26 -4.53
CA VAL A 93 -22.67 13.02 -4.35
C VAL A 93 -23.37 14.04 -3.44
N ALA A 94 -22.66 14.62 -2.46
CA ALA A 94 -23.14 15.71 -1.60
C ALA A 94 -23.51 16.98 -2.38
N GLU A 95 -22.77 17.31 -3.44
CA GLU A 95 -22.89 18.56 -4.21
C GLU A 95 -24.16 18.59 -5.08
N PHE A 96 -24.70 17.41 -5.42
CA PHE A 96 -25.86 17.27 -6.31
C PHE A 96 -27.04 16.47 -5.72
N THR A 97 -26.94 16.00 -4.47
CA THR A 97 -28.02 15.26 -3.79
C THR A 97 -28.58 16.09 -2.62
N PRO A 98 -29.78 16.70 -2.74
CA PRO A 98 -30.30 17.62 -1.71
C PRO A 98 -30.45 17.03 -0.30
N ALA A 99 -30.61 15.72 -0.17
CA ALA A 99 -30.72 15.03 1.13
C ALA A 99 -29.36 14.79 1.82
N LEU A 100 -28.24 15.10 1.14
CA LEU A 100 -26.86 14.94 1.59
C LEU A 100 -26.06 16.27 1.48
N ALA A 101 -26.74 17.39 1.23
CA ALA A 101 -26.09 18.68 0.95
C ALA A 101 -25.49 19.38 2.19
N GLU A 102 -25.84 18.92 3.40
CA GLU A 102 -25.33 19.42 4.67
C GLU A 102 -24.95 18.23 5.56
N ASN A 103 -23.84 18.33 6.33
CA ASN A 103 -23.40 17.35 7.34
C ASN A 103 -23.19 15.89 6.85
N PHE A 104 -23.02 15.67 5.54
CA PHE A 104 -22.59 14.38 4.98
C PHE A 104 -21.14 14.41 4.49
N GLU A 105 -20.73 15.54 3.90
CA GLU A 105 -19.39 15.78 3.37
C GLU A 105 -19.09 17.29 3.48
N ASN A 106 -17.82 17.70 3.53
CA ASN A 106 -17.45 19.09 3.22
C ASN A 106 -16.85 19.14 1.80
N PRO A 107 -17.58 19.62 0.78
CA PRO A 107 -17.10 19.64 -0.61
C PRO A 107 -15.79 20.39 -0.82
N ARG A 108 -15.52 21.40 0.01
CA ARG A 108 -14.30 22.19 -0.09
C ARG A 108 -13.10 21.42 0.47
N LEU A 109 -13.23 20.84 1.67
CA LEU A 109 -12.15 20.07 2.28
C LEU A 109 -11.83 18.79 1.48
N MET A 110 -12.87 18.13 0.96
CA MET A 110 -12.71 16.99 0.05
C MET A 110 -11.97 17.37 -1.23
N ARG A 111 -12.31 18.50 -1.89
CA ARG A 111 -11.67 18.90 -3.15
C ARG A 111 -10.28 19.51 -2.99
N GLU A 112 -10.06 20.33 -1.96
CA GLU A 112 -8.78 21.02 -1.74
C GLU A 112 -7.74 20.12 -1.04
N PHE A 113 -8.15 19.18 -0.18
CA PHE A 113 -7.24 18.39 0.67
C PHE A 113 -7.45 16.87 0.62
N GLY A 114 -8.48 16.36 -0.07
CA GLY A 114 -8.79 14.92 -0.09
C GLY A 114 -9.36 14.39 1.23
N LEU A 115 -9.94 15.27 2.05
CA LEU A 115 -10.52 14.94 3.35
C LEU A 115 -11.99 14.52 3.24
N ILE A 116 -12.32 13.42 3.90
CA ILE A 116 -13.66 12.84 3.99
C ILE A 116 -14.23 13.06 5.41
N LEU A 117 -15.50 13.40 5.49
CA LEU A 117 -16.22 13.59 6.74
C LEU A 117 -16.60 12.24 7.37
N GLU A 118 -16.09 11.99 8.58
CA GLU A 118 -16.35 10.75 9.34
C GLU A 118 -17.14 11.02 10.62
N ASN A 119 -18.15 10.19 10.93
CA ASN A 119 -18.96 10.28 12.16
C ASN A 119 -18.69 9.10 13.11
N LEU A 120 -17.44 8.94 13.51
CA LEU A 120 -16.91 7.77 14.23
C LEU A 120 -17.52 7.61 15.63
N ASP A 121 -17.79 8.75 16.27
CA ASP A 121 -18.54 8.92 17.53
C ASP A 121 -20.07 8.72 17.39
N GLY A 122 -20.54 8.38 16.19
CA GLY A 122 -21.93 8.11 15.86
C GLY A 122 -22.76 9.34 15.45
N PHE A 123 -23.95 9.05 14.92
CA PHE A 123 -24.75 9.99 14.13
C PHE A 123 -25.66 10.95 14.93
N GLY A 124 -25.48 11.04 16.25
CA GLY A 124 -26.43 11.74 17.14
C GLY A 124 -26.40 13.27 17.07
N ASP A 125 -25.32 13.85 16.53
CA ASP A 125 -25.07 15.30 16.51
C ASP A 125 -24.15 15.67 15.33
N LEU A 126 -24.61 15.36 14.12
CA LEU A 126 -23.83 15.49 12.88
C LEU A 126 -23.14 16.87 12.66
N PRO A 127 -23.73 18.03 13.05
CA PRO A 127 -23.06 19.32 12.86
C PRO A 127 -21.88 19.59 13.80
N ASN A 128 -21.71 18.81 14.87
CA ASN A 128 -20.68 19.03 15.89
C ASN A 128 -19.82 17.78 16.19
N ARG A 129 -20.25 16.59 15.77
CA ARG A 129 -19.55 15.31 15.98
C ARG A 129 -19.17 14.67 14.66
N PHE A 130 -18.09 15.17 14.10
CA PHE A 130 -17.42 14.62 12.94
C PHE A 130 -15.93 14.91 13.02
N VAL A 131 -15.14 14.17 12.25
CA VAL A 131 -13.73 14.48 11.98
C VAL A 131 -13.53 14.57 10.46
N GLN A 132 -12.35 15.02 10.03
CA GLN A 132 -11.98 15.14 8.62
C GLN A 132 -10.74 14.29 8.37
N ARG A 133 -10.90 13.13 7.75
CA ARG A 133 -9.81 12.16 7.54
C ARG A 133 -9.42 12.02 6.07
N GLY A 134 -8.13 11.87 5.79
CA GLY A 134 -7.64 11.38 4.52
C GLY A 134 -8.06 9.93 4.28
N VAL A 135 -7.93 9.41 3.06
CA VAL A 135 -8.31 8.02 2.76
C VAL A 135 -7.08 7.11 2.85
N PRO A 136 -7.00 6.19 3.83
CA PRO A 136 -5.87 5.27 3.93
C PRO A 136 -5.93 4.24 2.81
N HIS A 137 -4.78 3.89 2.24
CA HIS A 137 -4.72 2.82 1.24
C HIS A 137 -5.18 1.47 1.84
N VAL A 138 -5.74 0.58 1.01
CA VAL A 138 -6.08 -0.80 1.44
C VAL A 138 -5.01 -1.85 1.04
N LEU A 139 -3.82 -1.40 0.65
CA LEU A 139 -2.67 -2.26 0.38
C LEU A 139 -2.12 -2.92 1.67
N ALA A 140 -1.60 -4.14 1.52
CA ALA A 140 -0.85 -4.88 2.55
C ALA A 140 -1.60 -5.19 3.86
N GLN A 141 -2.94 -5.06 3.89
CA GLN A 141 -3.75 -5.25 5.11
C GLN A 141 -3.51 -6.59 5.83
N ARG A 142 -3.18 -7.66 5.09
CA ARG A 142 -2.78 -8.97 5.66
C ARG A 142 -1.68 -8.88 6.72
N ASN A 143 -0.79 -7.91 6.59
CA ASN A 143 0.38 -7.76 7.44
C ASN A 143 0.27 -6.56 8.38
N SER A 144 -0.74 -5.71 8.21
CA SER A 144 -0.81 -4.41 8.87
C SER A 144 -2.02 -4.20 9.78
N ILE A 145 -3.02 -5.09 9.81
CA ILE A 145 -4.18 -4.93 10.70
C ILE A 145 -4.13 -5.80 11.96
N ASP A 146 -3.32 -6.86 12.01
CA ASP A 146 -3.30 -7.78 13.15
C ASP A 146 -2.69 -7.12 14.39
N SER A 147 -3.34 -7.28 15.55
CA SER A 147 -2.88 -6.72 16.83
C SER A 147 -3.43 -7.51 18.01
N ALA A 148 -2.64 -7.60 19.09
CA ALA A 148 -3.06 -8.26 20.33
C ALA A 148 -4.29 -7.63 21.01
N ALA A 149 -4.60 -6.37 20.68
CA ALA A 149 -5.74 -5.62 21.23
C ALA A 149 -7.03 -5.72 20.36
N GLY A 150 -6.99 -6.44 19.24
CA GLY A 150 -8.04 -6.45 18.20
C GLY A 150 -7.62 -5.65 16.96
N PRO A 151 -8.22 -5.90 15.78
CA PRO A 151 -7.66 -5.44 14.52
C PRO A 151 -7.59 -3.91 14.36
N ARG A 152 -6.52 -3.44 13.73
CA ARG A 152 -6.21 -2.04 13.45
C ARG A 152 -6.63 -1.67 12.03
N THR A 153 -7.94 -1.53 11.84
CA THR A 153 -8.57 -1.12 10.58
C THR A 153 -8.72 0.41 10.49
N GLY A 154 -8.81 0.97 9.27
CA GLY A 154 -8.84 2.43 9.08
C GLY A 154 -7.62 3.15 9.68
N TRP A 155 -7.83 4.38 10.16
CA TRP A 155 -6.76 5.21 10.75
C TRP A 155 -6.49 4.96 12.23
N SER A 156 -7.41 4.38 13.00
CA SER A 156 -7.25 4.16 14.45
C SER A 156 -7.86 2.84 14.98
N GLY A 157 -8.55 2.05 14.15
CA GLY A 157 -9.33 0.89 14.60
C GLY A 157 -10.75 1.25 15.06
N ASP A 158 -11.15 2.52 14.93
CA ASP A 158 -12.56 2.94 14.94
C ASP A 158 -13.23 2.67 13.56
N GLY A 159 -14.46 3.16 13.37
CA GLY A 159 -15.23 2.97 12.13
C GLY A 159 -15.73 1.53 11.89
N ALA A 160 -15.18 0.53 12.58
CA ALA A 160 -15.60 -0.87 12.57
C ALA A 160 -16.61 -1.17 13.71
N PRO A 161 -17.94 -1.09 13.49
CA PRO A 161 -18.92 -1.40 14.52
C PRO A 161 -18.80 -2.83 15.06
N GLY A 162 -18.66 -2.98 16.37
CA GLY A 162 -18.67 -4.28 17.05
C GLY A 162 -17.28 -4.80 17.39
N ASP A 163 -16.71 -5.66 16.54
CA ASP A 163 -15.52 -6.47 16.85
C ASP A 163 -14.19 -5.96 16.24
N GLY A 164 -14.19 -4.80 15.59
CA GLY A 164 -13.00 -4.19 14.97
C GLY A 164 -12.52 -4.85 13.66
N THR A 165 -13.13 -5.97 13.25
CA THR A 165 -12.67 -6.74 12.09
C THR A 165 -12.86 -6.01 10.77
N LEU A 166 -12.17 -6.46 9.71
CA LEU A 166 -12.30 -5.90 8.37
C LEU A 166 -13.71 -6.09 7.77
N ARG A 167 -14.43 -7.16 8.18
CA ARG A 167 -15.86 -7.36 7.91
C ARG A 167 -16.71 -6.25 8.56
N SER A 168 -16.47 -5.98 9.83
CA SER A 168 -17.17 -4.92 10.57
C SER A 168 -16.85 -3.54 10.00
N PHE A 169 -15.59 -3.27 9.64
CA PHE A 169 -15.16 -2.04 8.97
C PHE A 169 -15.92 -1.81 7.64
N ALA A 170 -16.04 -2.84 6.79
CA ALA A 170 -16.84 -2.75 5.57
C ALA A 170 -18.33 -2.46 5.84
N THR A 171 -18.87 -2.97 6.94
CA THR A 171 -20.25 -2.69 7.38
C THR A 171 -20.40 -1.23 7.84
N GLY A 172 -19.44 -0.72 8.61
CA GLY A 172 -19.39 0.68 9.04
C GLY A 172 -19.29 1.65 7.87
N ALA A 173 -18.40 1.37 6.92
CA ALA A 173 -18.23 2.16 5.69
C ALA A 173 -19.53 2.25 4.87
N VAL A 174 -20.32 1.17 4.78
CA VAL A 174 -21.65 1.20 4.14
C VAL A 174 -22.61 2.14 4.88
N ILE A 175 -22.69 2.05 6.20
CA ILE A 175 -23.55 2.91 7.02
C ILE A 175 -23.14 4.39 6.93
N GLN A 176 -21.84 4.68 6.96
CA GLN A 176 -21.28 6.03 6.89
C GLN A 176 -21.51 6.67 5.52
N HIS A 177 -21.03 6.04 4.44
CA HIS A 177 -20.83 6.71 3.14
C HIS A 177 -21.86 6.39 2.06
N PHE A 178 -22.62 5.29 2.16
CA PHE A 178 -23.51 4.87 1.06
C PHE A 178 -24.95 5.38 1.23
N THR A 179 -25.23 6.10 2.32
CA THR A 179 -26.58 6.54 2.67
C THR A 179 -27.16 7.56 1.69
N LYS A 180 -28.46 7.44 1.37
CA LYS A 180 -29.22 8.39 0.53
C LYS A 180 -29.69 9.62 1.30
N THR A 181 -29.90 9.50 2.60
CA THR A 181 -30.28 10.57 3.52
C THR A 181 -29.46 10.48 4.80
N LEU A 182 -29.46 11.52 5.64
CA LEU A 182 -28.73 11.49 6.91
C LEU A 182 -29.34 10.54 7.97
N ASP A 183 -30.57 10.05 7.77
CA ASP A 183 -31.27 9.14 8.70
C ASP A 183 -30.58 7.75 8.79
N ARG A 184 -29.83 7.36 7.75
CA ARG A 184 -28.99 6.15 7.69
C ARG A 184 -29.72 4.86 8.05
N VAL A 185 -30.93 4.68 7.52
CA VAL A 185 -31.81 3.54 7.84
C VAL A 185 -31.53 2.36 6.90
N PRO A 186 -31.08 1.19 7.42
CA PRO A 186 -30.92 -0.01 6.63
C PRO A 186 -32.23 -0.48 5.98
N GLY A 187 -32.18 -0.84 4.71
CA GLY A 187 -33.35 -1.19 3.88
C GLY A 187 -34.09 0.00 3.28
N VAL A 188 -33.68 1.24 3.59
CA VAL A 188 -34.23 2.48 3.00
C VAL A 188 -33.13 3.27 2.29
N ASP A 189 -32.11 3.65 3.05
CA ASP A 189 -30.99 4.46 2.55
C ASP A 189 -29.93 3.61 1.86
N PHE A 190 -29.67 2.41 2.36
CA PHE A 190 -28.73 1.41 1.85
C PHE A 190 -29.17 0.01 2.33
N ARG A 191 -28.69 -1.06 1.70
CA ARG A 191 -28.73 -2.44 2.25
C ARG A 191 -27.42 -2.71 3.00
N LEU A 192 -27.46 -3.51 4.06
CA LEU A 192 -26.22 -4.02 4.65
C LEU A 192 -25.61 -5.10 3.72
N PRO A 193 -24.27 -5.25 3.70
CA PRO A 193 -23.63 -6.42 3.10
C PRO A 193 -24.09 -7.71 3.79
N THR A 194 -24.20 -8.79 3.01
CA THR A 194 -24.41 -10.15 3.54
C THR A 194 -23.11 -10.78 4.00
N ASP A 195 -23.16 -11.82 4.83
CA ASP A 195 -21.96 -12.52 5.31
C ASP A 195 -21.07 -13.00 4.14
N ASP A 196 -21.65 -13.64 3.13
CA ASP A 196 -20.95 -14.07 1.90
C ASP A 196 -20.30 -12.91 1.11
N GLU A 197 -20.77 -11.67 1.27
CA GLU A 197 -20.20 -10.47 0.66
C GLU A 197 -19.07 -9.89 1.51
N LEU A 198 -19.23 -9.88 2.84
CA LEU A 198 -18.18 -9.51 3.79
C LEU A 198 -16.97 -10.46 3.67
N ASP A 199 -17.22 -11.78 3.63
CA ASP A 199 -16.20 -12.81 3.36
C ASP A 199 -15.45 -12.57 2.04
N ALA A 200 -16.13 -12.04 1.03
CA ALA A 200 -15.52 -11.77 -0.26
C ALA A 200 -14.72 -10.47 -0.25
N LEU A 201 -15.26 -9.38 0.32
CA LEU A 201 -14.59 -8.09 0.50
C LEU A 201 -13.32 -8.22 1.35
N GLU A 202 -13.37 -8.98 2.44
CA GLU A 202 -12.22 -9.30 3.28
C GLU A 202 -11.16 -10.08 2.49
N ALA A 203 -11.54 -11.16 1.79
CA ALA A 203 -10.61 -11.92 0.96
C ALA A 203 -9.96 -11.07 -0.14
N PHE A 204 -10.71 -10.16 -0.77
CA PHE A 204 -10.16 -9.23 -1.77
C PHE A 204 -9.16 -8.26 -1.14
N GLN A 205 -9.53 -7.54 -0.08
CA GLN A 205 -8.65 -6.56 0.56
C GLN A 205 -7.37 -7.22 1.13
N LEU A 206 -7.48 -8.37 1.78
CA LEU A 206 -6.34 -9.15 2.25
C LEU A 206 -5.50 -9.81 1.13
N SER A 207 -5.88 -9.64 -0.14
CA SER A 207 -5.08 -10.04 -1.31
C SER A 207 -4.33 -8.87 -1.97
N LEU A 208 -4.53 -7.64 -1.50
CA LEU A 208 -3.92 -6.44 -2.05
C LEU A 208 -2.52 -6.17 -1.49
N GLY A 209 -1.65 -5.62 -2.33
CA GLY A 209 -0.26 -5.32 -2.00
C GLY A 209 0.58 -6.56 -1.66
N ARG A 210 1.75 -6.31 -1.10
CA ARG A 210 2.67 -7.30 -0.54
C ARG A 210 1.98 -8.23 0.49
N GLN A 211 2.37 -9.50 0.49
CA GLN A 211 1.82 -10.55 1.36
C GLN A 211 2.77 -10.94 2.52
N GLU A 212 3.93 -10.29 2.59
CA GLU A 212 4.91 -10.35 3.69
C GLU A 212 5.47 -8.92 3.90
N ASP A 213 6.00 -8.61 5.09
CA ASP A 213 6.81 -7.39 5.32
C ASP A 213 8.20 -7.54 4.66
N LEU A 214 8.92 -6.42 4.48
CA LEU A 214 10.31 -6.49 4.02
C LEU A 214 11.19 -7.20 5.07
N LEU A 215 12.41 -7.59 4.66
CA LEU A 215 13.47 -7.99 5.59
C LEU A 215 14.60 -6.97 5.48
N LEU A 216 14.64 -6.02 6.42
CA LEU A 216 15.68 -5.00 6.46
C LEU A 216 16.93 -5.50 7.23
N PRO A 217 18.14 -5.04 6.88
CA PRO A 217 18.47 -4.10 5.82
C PRO A 217 18.53 -4.73 4.41
N LEU A 218 18.08 -3.98 3.41
CA LEU A 218 18.30 -4.25 2.00
C LEU A 218 19.70 -3.81 1.56
N VAL A 219 20.27 -4.48 0.56
CA VAL A 219 21.53 -4.08 -0.09
C VAL A 219 21.23 -3.03 -1.17
N LEU A 220 20.94 -1.81 -0.72
CA LEU A 220 20.55 -0.69 -1.57
C LEU A 220 21.74 -0.18 -2.40
N ARG A 221 21.44 0.24 -3.64
CA ARG A 221 22.33 1.12 -4.42
C ARG A 221 22.06 2.57 -4.03
N GLY A 222 23.03 3.44 -4.27
CA GLY A 222 22.93 4.87 -3.93
C GLY A 222 23.24 5.16 -2.46
N THR A 223 24.18 6.07 -2.23
CA THR A 223 24.69 6.37 -0.87
C THR A 223 23.63 6.98 0.04
N THR A 224 22.77 7.85 -0.49
CA THR A 224 21.75 8.59 0.28
C THR A 224 20.66 7.68 0.84
N ALA A 225 20.10 6.79 0.01
CA ALA A 225 19.08 5.84 0.47
C ALA A 225 19.67 4.75 1.39
N ALA A 226 20.89 4.27 1.12
CA ALA A 226 21.60 3.37 2.02
C ALA A 226 21.81 4.00 3.41
N ARG A 227 22.21 5.29 3.45
CA ARG A 227 22.36 6.04 4.69
C ARG A 227 21.03 6.30 5.39
N GLY A 228 19.96 6.57 4.64
CA GLY A 228 18.60 6.67 5.18
C GLY A 228 18.14 5.41 5.88
N GLN A 229 18.42 4.25 5.30
CA GLN A 229 18.12 2.95 5.91
C GLN A 229 18.91 2.73 7.21
N GLU A 230 20.19 3.15 7.28
CA GLU A 230 20.96 3.11 8.53
C GLU A 230 20.27 3.95 9.62
N ILE A 231 19.85 5.18 9.30
CA ILE A 231 19.19 6.09 10.25
C ILE A 231 17.83 5.53 10.70
N PHE A 232 17.03 4.99 9.76
CA PHE A 232 15.72 4.38 10.02
C PHE A 232 15.80 3.21 11.02
N LEU A 233 16.85 2.40 10.91
CA LEU A 233 17.12 1.23 11.76
C LEU A 233 17.87 1.58 13.06
N ASP A 234 18.35 2.81 13.23
CA ASP A 234 19.13 3.23 14.38
C ASP A 234 18.22 3.64 15.56
N ASN A 235 18.20 2.79 16.59
CA ASN A 235 17.44 2.98 17.83
C ASN A 235 17.95 4.14 18.73
N THR A 236 19.00 4.86 18.32
CA THR A 236 19.52 6.05 19.00
C THR A 236 19.29 7.34 18.22
N LEU A 237 19.15 7.24 16.88
CA LEU A 237 18.99 8.39 15.98
C LEU A 237 17.57 8.48 15.40
N GLY A 238 17.25 7.73 14.34
CA GLY A 238 15.97 7.84 13.64
C GLY A 238 14.82 7.11 14.34
N LYS A 239 15.10 5.96 14.96
CA LYS A 239 14.15 5.18 15.81
C LYS A 239 12.87 4.71 15.09
N CYS A 240 12.73 4.97 13.79
CA CYS A 240 11.54 4.69 12.98
C CYS A 240 11.14 3.20 13.03
N ASN A 241 12.13 2.31 12.96
CA ASN A 241 11.92 0.86 13.03
C ASN A 241 11.31 0.38 14.38
N ALA A 242 11.26 1.21 15.42
CA ALA A 242 10.59 0.84 16.66
C ALA A 242 9.09 0.62 16.42
N CYS A 243 8.40 1.59 15.80
CA CYS A 243 6.97 1.46 15.48
C CYS A 243 6.74 0.84 14.10
N HIS A 244 7.61 1.11 13.13
CA HIS A 244 7.51 0.61 11.76
C HIS A 244 8.55 -0.49 11.49
N ALA A 245 8.42 -1.64 12.16
CA ALA A 245 9.38 -2.73 12.02
C ALA A 245 9.46 -3.21 10.55
N ASN A 246 10.67 -3.29 9.99
CA ASN A 246 10.91 -3.54 8.58
C ASN A 246 10.21 -2.57 7.59
N ALA A 247 9.93 -1.33 8.03
CA ALA A 247 9.08 -0.38 7.31
C ALA A 247 7.63 -0.85 7.09
N GLY A 248 7.19 -1.90 7.79
CA GLY A 248 5.79 -2.30 7.90
C GLY A 248 5.01 -1.47 8.92
N ALA A 249 3.84 -1.96 9.29
CA ALA A 249 2.91 -1.34 10.24
C ALA A 249 3.00 -1.91 11.68
N ASN A 250 3.85 -2.92 11.87
CA ASN A 250 3.95 -3.66 13.14
C ASN A 250 5.05 -3.07 14.03
N GLY A 251 4.78 -2.96 15.34
CA GLY A 251 5.80 -2.60 16.32
C GLY A 251 6.89 -3.66 16.45
N ASP A 252 8.13 -3.23 16.70
CA ASP A 252 9.27 -4.13 16.92
C ASP A 252 9.01 -5.05 18.13
N PRO A 253 8.96 -6.38 17.96
CA PRO A 253 8.65 -7.31 19.05
C PRO A 253 9.71 -7.29 20.16
N ARG A 254 10.91 -6.76 19.90
CA ARG A 254 11.97 -6.56 20.91
C ARG A 254 11.69 -5.37 21.84
N ILE A 255 10.81 -4.47 21.44
CA ILE A 255 10.41 -3.25 22.17
C ILE A 255 9.01 -3.44 22.77
N PHE A 256 8.05 -3.86 21.95
CA PHE A 256 6.63 -3.95 22.33
C PHE A 256 6.17 -5.35 22.74
N GLY A 257 7.03 -6.37 22.56
CA GLY A 257 6.76 -7.77 22.90
C GLY A 257 6.33 -8.61 21.69
N GLU A 258 6.61 -9.91 21.77
CA GLU A 258 6.20 -10.89 20.76
C GLU A 258 4.68 -10.90 20.58
N GLY A 259 4.24 -10.80 19.32
CA GLY A 259 2.82 -10.81 18.97
C GLY A 259 2.06 -9.50 19.21
N ALA A 260 2.74 -8.37 19.47
CA ALA A 260 2.10 -7.06 19.62
C ALA A 260 1.30 -6.65 18.37
N GLY A 261 1.89 -6.84 17.17
CA GLY A 261 1.29 -6.50 15.88
C GLY A 261 1.30 -4.98 15.60
N ASN A 262 0.30 -4.49 14.88
CA ASN A 262 0.05 -3.06 14.74
C ASN A 262 -0.38 -2.48 16.10
N LEU A 263 0.10 -1.29 16.41
CA LEU A 263 -0.17 -0.56 17.63
C LEU A 263 -0.61 0.86 17.29
N ASN A 264 -1.45 1.41 18.17
CA ASN A 264 -1.82 2.81 18.07
C ASN A 264 -0.85 3.67 18.87
N PHE A 265 -0.60 4.87 18.36
CA PHE A 265 0.21 5.88 19.03
C PHE A 265 -0.42 7.25 18.87
N ASN A 266 -0.44 8.04 19.94
CA ASN A 266 -0.63 9.48 19.83
C ASN A 266 0.73 10.11 19.53
N THR A 267 0.91 10.53 18.27
CA THR A 267 2.13 11.15 17.75
C THR A 267 2.09 12.67 17.74
N GLY A 268 1.03 13.31 18.25
CA GLY A 268 0.89 14.77 18.27
C GLY A 268 0.61 15.40 16.90
N VAL A 269 0.07 14.65 15.92
CA VAL A 269 -0.31 15.22 14.61
C VAL A 269 -1.38 16.31 14.77
N GLU A 270 -2.36 16.11 15.65
CA GLU A 270 -3.40 17.09 15.96
C GLU A 270 -2.88 18.33 16.71
N ASP A 271 -1.69 18.26 17.30
CA ASP A 271 -1.01 19.39 17.93
C ASP A 271 -0.22 20.26 16.92
N LEU A 272 -0.27 19.93 15.62
CA LEU A 272 0.34 20.76 14.58
C LEU A 272 -0.39 22.12 14.45
N PRO A 273 0.32 23.25 14.58
CA PRO A 273 -0.27 24.56 14.37
C PRO A 273 -0.52 24.84 12.88
N ASP A 274 -1.51 25.68 12.61
CA ASP A 274 -1.80 26.23 11.27
C ASP A 274 -1.98 25.15 10.18
N GLN A 275 -2.68 24.05 10.48
CA GLN A 275 -2.90 22.98 9.52
C GLN A 275 -3.61 23.52 8.25
N PRO A 276 -3.26 23.06 7.03
CA PRO A 276 -3.79 23.65 5.80
C PRO A 276 -5.33 23.69 5.72
N ALA A 277 -6.01 22.68 6.29
CA ALA A 277 -7.47 22.61 6.36
C ALA A 277 -8.06 23.69 7.30
N ASP A 278 -7.43 24.00 8.44
CA ASP A 278 -7.90 25.05 9.37
C ASP A 278 -7.84 26.45 8.74
N LEU A 279 -6.82 26.69 7.93
CA LEU A 279 -6.61 27.97 7.24
C LEU A 279 -7.71 28.30 6.22
N THR A 280 -8.57 27.34 5.88
CA THR A 280 -9.72 27.55 5.01
C THR A 280 -10.83 28.39 5.64
N GLY A 281 -10.96 28.36 6.97
CA GLY A 281 -12.12 28.86 7.71
C GLY A 281 -13.34 27.94 7.74
N GLU A 282 -13.25 26.73 7.18
CA GLU A 282 -14.22 25.65 7.40
C GLU A 282 -14.11 25.11 8.84
N LEU A 283 -15.16 24.44 9.33
CA LEU A 283 -15.08 23.75 10.62
C LEU A 283 -14.35 22.41 10.46
N VAL A 284 -13.19 22.29 11.10
CA VAL A 284 -12.43 21.05 11.28
C VAL A 284 -12.33 20.78 12.78
N PRO A 285 -13.15 19.86 13.34
CA PRO A 285 -13.00 19.44 14.72
C PRO A 285 -11.74 18.56 14.87
N PRO A 286 -10.95 18.72 15.95
CA PRO A 286 -9.82 17.84 16.22
C PRO A 286 -10.25 16.37 16.33
N ASP A 287 -9.43 15.48 15.79
CA ASP A 287 -9.67 14.04 15.75
C ASP A 287 -9.16 13.37 17.03
N ASP A 288 -10.07 12.85 17.86
CA ASP A 288 -9.71 12.20 19.12
C ASP A 288 -9.31 10.71 18.96
N GLY A 289 -9.25 10.18 17.73
CA GLY A 289 -8.66 8.88 17.44
C GLY A 289 -9.41 7.69 18.06
N PHE A 290 -8.68 6.72 18.63
CA PHE A 290 -9.29 5.45 19.04
C PHE A 290 -10.13 5.53 20.33
N GLY A 291 -11.42 5.22 20.22
CA GLY A 291 -12.35 5.06 21.35
C GLY A 291 -13.53 6.01 21.29
N VAL A 292 -14.40 5.97 22.31
CA VAL A 292 -15.51 6.94 22.48
C VAL A 292 -15.67 7.25 23.98
N PRO A 293 -15.23 8.43 24.48
CA PRO A 293 -14.38 9.40 23.77
C PRO A 293 -13.03 8.77 23.40
N GLY A 294 -12.41 9.31 22.35
CA GLY A 294 -11.12 8.87 21.85
C GLY A 294 -9.95 9.19 22.79
N ASN A 295 -8.82 8.51 22.57
CA ASN A 295 -7.61 8.64 23.37
C ASN A 295 -6.44 9.37 22.66
N GLY A 296 -6.68 9.86 21.44
CA GLY A 296 -5.72 10.52 20.55
C GLY A 296 -4.77 9.56 19.82
N GLU A 297 -4.95 8.24 19.93
CA GLU A 297 -4.04 7.26 19.34
C GLU A 297 -4.53 6.73 17.98
N PHE A 298 -3.65 6.74 16.98
CA PHE A 298 -3.90 6.29 15.61
C PHE A 298 -3.03 5.07 15.27
N ASN A 299 -3.55 4.18 14.42
CA ASN A 299 -2.87 2.99 13.90
C ASN A 299 -1.54 3.39 13.25
N THR A 300 -0.54 2.52 13.36
CA THR A 300 0.72 2.69 12.64
C THR A 300 0.52 2.29 11.16
N PRO A 301 0.73 3.17 10.16
CA PRO A 301 0.66 2.77 8.76
C PRO A 301 1.92 2.01 8.31
N THR A 302 1.81 1.27 7.20
CA THR A 302 2.99 0.73 6.49
C THR A 302 3.71 1.87 5.75
N LEU A 303 5.03 1.80 5.67
CA LEU A 303 5.87 2.80 5.02
C LEU A 303 6.49 2.32 3.70
N VAL A 304 6.28 1.05 3.32
CA VAL A 304 6.76 0.52 2.04
C VAL A 304 6.07 1.22 0.88
N GLU A 305 4.78 1.52 1.01
CA GLU A 305 3.92 2.14 0.00
C GLU A 305 3.76 3.67 0.17
N ALA A 306 4.48 4.31 1.10
CA ALA A 306 4.07 5.63 1.57
C ALA A 306 4.43 6.82 0.66
N ALA A 307 5.45 6.73 -0.21
CA ALA A 307 6.01 7.94 -0.84
C ALA A 307 5.25 8.46 -2.09
N ASP A 308 4.19 7.75 -2.52
CA ASP A 308 3.17 8.16 -3.49
C ASP A 308 1.75 8.22 -2.91
N THR A 309 1.44 7.51 -1.82
CA THR A 309 0.13 7.60 -1.13
C THR A 309 -0.01 8.85 -0.24
N GLY A 310 0.57 9.98 -0.65
CA GLY A 310 0.40 11.28 0.03
C GLY A 310 -0.93 11.96 -0.35
N PRO A 311 -1.38 13.00 0.40
CA PRO A 311 -0.74 13.60 1.56
C PRO A 311 -0.69 12.70 2.81
N PHE A 312 0.02 13.15 3.84
CA PHE A 312 0.45 12.34 4.96
C PHE A 312 -0.35 12.58 6.25
N PHE A 313 -0.32 11.55 7.11
CA PHE A 313 -1.10 11.41 8.34
C PHE A 313 -2.61 11.27 8.11
N HIS A 314 -3.35 10.99 9.19
CA HIS A 314 -4.78 10.72 9.14
C HIS A 314 -5.63 11.90 8.63
N ASN A 315 -5.06 13.12 8.60
CA ASN A 315 -5.71 14.38 8.28
C ASN A 315 -5.06 15.13 7.09
N ASN A 316 -4.23 14.45 6.29
CA ASN A 316 -3.57 15.02 5.09
C ASN A 316 -2.78 16.33 5.33
N SER A 317 -2.36 16.62 6.57
CA SER A 317 -1.77 17.89 6.98
C SER A 317 -0.40 18.21 6.36
N ILE A 318 0.33 17.20 5.87
CA ILE A 318 1.64 17.37 5.23
C ILE A 318 1.65 16.75 3.83
N GLU A 319 2.09 17.50 2.82
CA GLU A 319 2.06 17.08 1.41
C GLU A 319 3.21 16.13 0.99
N THR A 320 4.39 16.23 1.61
CA THR A 320 5.62 15.56 1.13
C THR A 320 6.19 14.58 2.13
N ILE A 321 6.78 13.47 1.64
CA ILE A 321 7.44 12.46 2.47
C ILE A 321 8.63 13.05 3.26
N GLU A 322 9.35 14.02 2.70
CA GLU A 322 10.37 14.79 3.42
C GLU A 322 9.77 15.58 4.60
N GLY A 323 8.60 16.20 4.41
CA GLY A 323 7.86 16.88 5.48
C GLY A 323 7.36 15.90 6.55
N ALA A 324 6.85 14.74 6.14
CA ALA A 324 6.37 13.71 7.05
C ALA A 324 7.51 13.10 7.89
N VAL A 325 8.72 12.98 7.33
CA VAL A 325 9.93 12.64 8.10
C VAL A 325 10.34 13.79 9.03
N ALA A 326 10.30 15.04 8.55
CA ALA A 326 10.66 16.21 9.34
C ALA A 326 9.74 16.47 10.54
N PHE A 327 8.46 16.07 10.45
CA PHE A 327 7.48 16.14 11.54
C PHE A 327 8.01 15.55 12.86
N TYR A 328 8.67 14.39 12.79
CA TYR A 328 9.20 13.69 13.97
C TYR A 328 10.33 14.46 14.69
N ASN A 329 10.89 15.51 14.09
CA ASN A 329 11.83 16.42 14.77
C ASN A 329 11.13 17.53 15.57
N GLY A 330 9.85 17.78 15.30
CA GLY A 330 9.10 18.91 15.86
C GLY A 330 8.70 18.71 17.32
N ASP A 331 8.35 19.82 17.97
CA ASP A 331 7.85 19.82 19.36
C ASP A 331 6.53 19.02 19.46
N ALA A 332 5.65 19.13 18.46
CA ALA A 332 4.39 18.37 18.38
C ALA A 332 4.60 16.86 18.56
N PHE A 333 5.56 16.25 17.83
CA PHE A 333 5.91 14.85 18.06
C PHE A 333 6.68 14.63 19.37
N ASN A 334 7.71 15.42 19.66
CA ASN A 334 8.59 15.14 20.80
C ASN A 334 7.91 15.32 22.17
N ASP A 335 6.92 16.22 22.29
CA ASP A 335 6.12 16.41 23.49
C ASP A 335 4.88 15.47 23.55
N SER A 336 4.53 14.80 22.44
CA SER A 336 3.43 13.81 22.38
C SER A 336 3.69 12.58 23.27
N PRO A 337 2.64 11.82 23.64
CA PRO A 337 2.80 10.55 24.37
C PRO A 337 3.77 9.56 23.69
N ALA A 338 3.77 9.46 22.37
CA ALA A 338 4.69 8.59 21.62
C ALA A 338 6.13 9.11 21.63
N GLY A 339 6.33 10.43 21.49
CA GLY A 339 7.64 11.07 21.59
C GLY A 339 8.26 10.85 22.97
N GLN A 340 7.47 11.05 24.03
CA GLN A 340 7.88 10.81 25.42
C GLN A 340 8.16 9.33 25.72
N LEU A 341 7.40 8.40 25.13
CA LEU A 341 7.65 6.95 25.22
C LEU A 341 9.02 6.58 24.62
N ILE A 342 9.29 7.05 23.40
CA ILE A 342 10.57 6.82 22.71
C ILE A 342 11.73 7.52 23.44
N ALA A 343 11.51 8.73 23.97
CA ALA A 343 12.51 9.45 24.76
C ALA A 343 12.84 8.76 26.08
N GLY A 344 11.83 8.22 26.77
CA GLY A 344 12.03 7.41 27.98
C GLY A 344 12.79 6.10 27.70
N ALA A 345 12.52 5.45 26.56
CA ALA A 345 13.16 4.20 26.17
C ALA A 345 14.60 4.36 25.66
N THR A 346 14.91 5.46 24.96
CA THR A 346 16.18 5.66 24.24
C THR A 346 17.08 6.76 24.84
N GLY A 347 16.56 7.56 25.76
CA GLY A 347 17.27 8.67 26.42
C GLY A 347 17.20 10.02 25.69
N SER A 348 16.52 10.10 24.53
CA SER A 348 16.32 11.33 23.77
C SER A 348 15.10 11.23 22.83
N GLY A 349 14.53 12.37 22.42
CA GLY A 349 13.56 12.42 21.32
C GLY A 349 14.16 12.10 19.95
N ILE A 350 13.43 12.35 18.87
CA ILE A 350 13.96 12.31 17.50
C ILE A 350 14.40 13.73 17.13
N ASN A 351 15.62 13.87 16.58
CA ASN A 351 16.22 15.14 16.20
C ASN A 351 17.23 14.92 15.06
N LEU A 352 16.69 14.71 13.86
CA LEU A 352 17.44 14.56 12.62
C LEU A 352 17.78 15.94 12.04
N ASP A 353 19.02 16.12 11.57
CA ASP A 353 19.33 17.31 10.77
C ASP A 353 18.68 17.26 9.37
N GLY A 354 18.65 18.40 8.67
CA GLY A 354 18.00 18.48 7.36
C GLY A 354 18.58 17.57 6.27
N THR A 355 19.84 17.12 6.41
CA THR A 355 20.40 16.10 5.49
C THR A 355 19.96 14.70 5.87
N GLN A 356 19.87 14.40 7.16
CA GLN A 356 19.37 13.12 7.67
C GLN A 356 17.88 12.91 7.35
N VAL A 357 17.06 13.98 7.38
CA VAL A 357 15.66 13.95 6.89
C VAL A 357 15.60 13.53 5.42
N VAL A 358 16.41 14.15 4.56
CA VAL A 358 16.49 13.81 3.12
C VAL A 358 17.02 12.39 2.89
N GLU A 359 17.96 11.92 3.72
CA GLU A 359 18.46 10.55 3.67
C GLU A 359 17.36 9.54 3.97
N VAL A 360 16.60 9.70 5.07
CA VAL A 360 15.47 8.82 5.42
C VAL A 360 14.36 8.90 4.37
N ALA A 361 13.99 10.09 3.90
CA ALA A 361 13.02 10.24 2.82
C ALA A 361 13.47 9.54 1.53
N ALA A 362 14.76 9.59 1.19
CA ALA A 362 15.30 8.87 0.04
C ALA A 362 15.25 7.34 0.21
N PHE A 363 15.39 6.82 1.43
CA PHE A 363 15.16 5.41 1.73
C PHE A 363 13.70 5.01 1.48
N LEU A 364 12.73 5.78 2.00
CA LEU A 364 11.30 5.53 1.83
C LEU A 364 10.88 5.58 0.35
N ARG A 365 11.36 6.59 -0.40
CA ARG A 365 11.19 6.68 -1.86
C ARG A 365 11.73 5.47 -2.62
N VAL A 366 12.88 4.90 -2.19
CA VAL A 366 13.47 3.73 -2.87
C VAL A 366 12.70 2.44 -2.59
N ILE A 367 12.21 2.21 -1.36
CA ILE A 367 11.40 1.00 -1.06
C ILE A 367 10.03 1.04 -1.73
N ASN A 368 9.40 2.22 -1.84
CA ASN A 368 8.16 2.42 -2.57
C ASN A 368 8.34 2.20 -4.07
N ALA A 369 9.34 2.82 -4.70
CA ALA A 369 9.67 2.53 -6.10
C ALA A 369 10.01 1.04 -6.35
N LEU A 370 10.58 0.32 -5.38
CA LEU A 370 10.81 -1.13 -5.48
C LEU A 370 9.51 -1.95 -5.47
N GLU A 371 8.51 -1.55 -4.68
CA GLU A 371 7.20 -2.21 -4.62
C GLU A 371 6.36 -1.92 -5.87
N ASN A 372 6.30 -0.67 -6.33
CA ASN A 372 5.58 -0.31 -7.56
C ASN A 372 6.18 -1.02 -8.79
N ILE A 373 7.51 -1.20 -8.83
CA ILE A 373 8.16 -2.04 -9.85
C ILE A 373 7.69 -3.50 -9.75
N ARG A 374 7.54 -4.05 -8.53
CA ARG A 374 7.03 -5.42 -8.31
C ARG A 374 5.59 -5.54 -8.82
N VAL A 375 4.71 -4.63 -8.42
CA VAL A 375 3.30 -4.64 -8.83
C VAL A 375 3.17 -4.40 -10.33
N SER A 376 3.89 -3.43 -10.91
CA SER A 376 3.89 -3.20 -12.36
C SER A 376 4.32 -4.46 -13.14
N ILE A 377 5.35 -5.20 -12.68
CA ILE A 377 5.72 -6.49 -13.29
C ILE A 377 4.56 -7.50 -13.22
N GLU A 378 3.94 -7.68 -12.04
CA GLU A 378 2.81 -8.58 -11.85
C GLU A 378 1.63 -8.24 -12.79
N ARG A 379 1.31 -6.94 -12.88
CA ARG A 379 0.25 -6.40 -13.74
C ARG A 379 0.58 -6.50 -15.24
N LEU A 380 1.86 -6.40 -15.62
CA LEU A 380 2.32 -6.67 -17.00
C LEU A 380 2.22 -8.16 -17.36
N GLU A 381 2.52 -9.07 -16.42
CA GLU A 381 2.38 -10.52 -16.60
C GLU A 381 0.90 -10.90 -16.75
N GLN A 382 0.03 -10.39 -15.87
CA GLN A 382 -1.43 -10.50 -16.00
C GLN A 382 -1.94 -9.92 -17.32
N GLY A 383 -1.46 -8.74 -17.72
CA GLY A 383 -1.77 -8.09 -19.00
C GLY A 383 -1.35 -8.88 -20.24
N ALA A 384 -0.30 -9.71 -20.12
CA ALA A 384 0.18 -10.58 -21.18
C ALA A 384 -0.57 -11.92 -21.27
N ALA A 385 -1.05 -12.44 -20.13
CA ALA A 385 -1.76 -13.73 -20.03
C ALA A 385 -3.28 -13.61 -20.26
N LEU A 386 -3.91 -12.57 -19.70
CA LEU A 386 -5.36 -12.39 -19.73
C LEU A 386 -5.86 -11.87 -21.10
N SER A 387 -7.19 -11.90 -21.27
CA SER A 387 -7.89 -11.39 -22.46
C SER A 387 -8.87 -10.26 -22.14
N ARG A 388 -9.23 -9.48 -23.17
CA ARG A 388 -10.25 -8.40 -23.11
C ARG A 388 -10.01 -7.39 -21.96
N GLU A 389 -11.05 -7.02 -21.22
CA GLU A 389 -11.01 -5.95 -20.20
C GLU A 389 -10.09 -6.26 -19.01
N PRO A 390 -10.05 -7.47 -18.41
CA PRO A 390 -9.05 -7.80 -17.39
C PRO A 390 -7.61 -7.49 -17.82
N ALA A 391 -7.24 -7.83 -19.06
CA ALA A 391 -5.91 -7.53 -19.60
C ALA A 391 -5.69 -6.03 -19.84
N LYS A 392 -6.70 -5.29 -20.32
CA LYS A 392 -6.58 -3.83 -20.45
C LYS A 392 -6.46 -3.14 -19.09
N ARG A 393 -7.19 -3.62 -18.08
CA ARG A 393 -7.16 -3.09 -16.72
C ARG A 393 -5.79 -3.30 -16.10
N ALA A 394 -5.27 -4.54 -16.11
CA ALA A 394 -3.92 -4.84 -15.65
C ALA A 394 -2.87 -3.96 -16.35
N LEU A 395 -2.98 -3.75 -17.67
CA LEU A 395 -2.06 -2.86 -18.40
C LEU A 395 -2.25 -1.36 -18.13
N ARG A 396 -3.42 -0.91 -17.63
CA ARG A 396 -3.59 0.47 -17.13
C ARG A 396 -2.93 0.66 -15.78
N ILE A 397 -3.17 -0.26 -14.84
CA ILE A 397 -2.54 -0.25 -13.51
C ILE A 397 -1.02 -0.29 -13.67
N ALA A 398 -0.49 -1.22 -14.48
CA ALA A 398 0.94 -1.27 -14.78
C ALA A 398 1.55 0.04 -15.31
N VAL A 399 0.77 0.88 -16.01
CA VAL A 399 1.22 2.19 -16.48
C VAL A 399 1.22 3.22 -15.34
N ALA A 400 0.17 3.27 -14.51
CA ALA A 400 0.10 4.12 -13.32
C ALA A 400 1.32 3.86 -12.43
N GLU A 401 1.45 2.64 -11.92
CA GLU A 401 2.55 2.19 -11.04
C GLU A 401 3.95 2.51 -11.57
N THR A 402 4.12 2.54 -12.90
CA THR A 402 5.40 2.95 -13.53
C THR A 402 5.59 4.46 -13.54
N ASP A 403 4.52 5.24 -13.76
CA ASP A 403 4.53 6.69 -13.61
C ASP A 403 4.74 7.10 -12.15
N ASP A 404 4.19 6.37 -11.19
CA ASP A 404 4.38 6.61 -9.75
C ASP A 404 5.82 6.30 -9.35
N SER A 405 6.37 5.15 -9.78
CA SER A 405 7.80 4.83 -9.66
C SER A 405 8.71 5.94 -10.22
N ILE A 406 8.31 6.58 -11.33
CA ILE A 406 9.05 7.70 -11.94
C ILE A 406 8.92 8.96 -11.08
N ALA A 407 7.71 9.29 -10.60
CA ALA A 407 7.44 10.46 -9.78
C ALA A 407 8.16 10.39 -8.44
N VAL A 408 8.08 9.26 -7.73
CA VAL A 408 8.70 8.98 -6.44
C VAL A 408 10.23 9.15 -6.51
N LEU A 409 10.88 8.54 -7.50
CA LEU A 409 12.34 8.66 -7.68
C LEU A 409 12.76 10.05 -8.18
N ALA A 410 12.02 10.63 -9.15
CA ALA A 410 12.36 11.93 -9.70
C ALA A 410 12.17 13.08 -8.69
N GLY A 411 11.17 12.99 -7.81
CA GLY A 411 10.90 13.95 -6.73
C GLY A 411 12.06 14.04 -5.73
N GLY A 412 12.69 12.90 -5.40
CA GLY A 412 13.90 12.88 -4.58
C GLY A 412 15.22 13.11 -5.35
N GLY A 413 15.17 13.26 -6.68
CA GLY A 413 16.38 13.34 -7.53
C GLY A 413 17.20 12.03 -7.59
N LEU A 414 16.55 10.88 -7.37
CA LEU A 414 17.20 9.59 -7.15
C LEU A 414 17.29 8.75 -8.44
N HIS A 415 18.35 7.92 -8.53
CA HIS A 415 18.54 6.88 -9.54
C HIS A 415 18.11 7.24 -10.99
N PRO A 416 18.77 8.22 -11.64
CA PRO A 416 18.36 8.68 -12.98
C PRO A 416 18.38 7.58 -14.07
N GLU A 417 19.27 6.59 -13.95
CA GLU A 417 19.29 5.42 -14.85
C GLU A 417 18.09 4.48 -14.61
N ALA A 418 17.65 4.29 -13.36
CA ALA A 418 16.41 3.58 -13.06
C ALA A 418 15.21 4.31 -13.69
N VAL A 419 15.14 5.64 -13.51
CA VAL A 419 14.10 6.49 -14.12
C VAL A 419 14.12 6.42 -15.65
N ALA A 420 15.28 6.28 -16.29
CA ALA A 420 15.38 6.07 -17.74
C ALA A 420 14.77 4.73 -18.17
N HIS A 421 15.06 3.64 -17.43
CA HIS A 421 14.46 2.32 -17.65
C HIS A 421 12.94 2.32 -17.39
N LEU A 422 12.48 2.95 -16.32
CA LEU A 422 11.03 3.09 -16.03
C LEU A 422 10.30 3.82 -17.15
N ARG A 423 10.85 4.93 -17.67
CA ARG A 423 10.27 5.65 -18.81
C ARG A 423 10.18 4.78 -20.07
N ALA A 424 11.16 3.91 -20.30
CA ALA A 424 11.09 2.92 -21.39
C ALA A 424 10.01 1.85 -21.13
N ALA A 425 9.92 1.33 -19.91
CA ALA A 425 8.90 0.37 -19.48
C ALA A 425 7.49 0.93 -19.67
N ARG A 426 7.21 2.16 -19.19
CA ARG A 426 5.94 2.87 -19.33
C ARG A 426 5.49 2.97 -20.79
N LEU A 427 6.38 3.41 -21.68
CA LEU A 427 6.10 3.51 -23.12
C LEU A 427 5.79 2.15 -23.76
N LEU A 428 6.40 1.06 -23.26
CA LEU A 428 6.12 -0.30 -23.73
C LEU A 428 4.80 -0.84 -23.17
N ALA A 429 4.46 -0.52 -21.92
CA ALA A 429 3.22 -0.88 -21.24
C ALA A 429 1.99 -0.23 -21.91
N ASP A 430 2.02 1.09 -22.14
CA ASP A 430 0.96 1.80 -22.86
C ASP A 430 0.74 1.21 -24.28
N ARG A 431 1.85 0.99 -25.01
CA ARG A 431 1.80 0.36 -26.34
C ARG A 431 1.26 -1.07 -26.28
N ALA A 432 1.49 -1.82 -25.19
CA ALA A 432 0.91 -3.13 -24.98
C ALA A 432 -0.61 -3.04 -24.79
N GLY A 433 -1.08 -2.11 -23.96
CA GLY A 433 -2.51 -1.86 -23.72
C GLY A 433 -3.29 -1.53 -25.00
N ARG A 434 -2.69 -0.72 -25.87
CA ARG A 434 -3.25 -0.35 -27.19
C ARG A 434 -3.09 -1.43 -28.27
N SER A 435 -2.37 -2.53 -28.02
CA SER A 435 -2.07 -3.54 -29.06
C SER A 435 -3.03 -4.72 -29.08
N LEU A 436 -3.50 -5.06 -30.28
CA LEU A 436 -4.26 -6.29 -30.56
C LEU A 436 -3.36 -7.51 -30.81
N PHE A 437 -2.20 -7.33 -31.45
CA PHE A 437 -1.37 -8.44 -31.96
C PHE A 437 0.00 -8.57 -31.28
N ARG A 438 0.50 -7.50 -30.63
CA ARG A 438 1.86 -7.47 -30.06
C ARG A 438 1.89 -7.34 -28.53
N ARG A 439 0.74 -7.33 -27.87
CA ARG A 439 0.58 -7.12 -26.41
C ARG A 439 1.58 -7.92 -25.58
N GLY A 440 1.54 -9.25 -25.65
CA GLY A 440 2.43 -10.09 -24.85
C GLY A 440 3.92 -9.94 -25.16
N ARG A 441 4.30 -9.48 -26.37
CA ARG A 441 5.69 -9.14 -26.69
C ARG A 441 6.10 -7.82 -26.03
N LEU A 442 5.27 -6.79 -26.16
CA LEU A 442 5.50 -5.46 -25.58
C LEU A 442 5.49 -5.50 -24.05
N ALA A 443 4.59 -6.26 -23.44
CA ALA A 443 4.57 -6.46 -21.98
C ALA A 443 5.85 -7.15 -21.48
N ARG A 444 6.37 -8.17 -22.18
CA ARG A 444 7.67 -8.78 -21.84
C ARG A 444 8.86 -7.84 -22.03
N GLU A 445 8.82 -6.95 -23.02
CA GLU A 445 9.82 -5.89 -23.19
C GLU A 445 9.73 -4.88 -22.02
N ALA A 446 8.53 -4.49 -21.59
CA ALA A 446 8.32 -3.63 -20.42
C ALA A 446 8.83 -4.28 -19.12
N ILE A 447 8.53 -5.55 -18.88
CA ILE A 447 9.03 -6.32 -17.73
C ILE A 447 10.56 -6.38 -17.70
N ALA A 448 11.21 -6.49 -18.88
CA ALA A 448 12.67 -6.48 -18.95
C ALA A 448 13.25 -5.13 -18.50
N GLU A 449 12.64 -4.01 -18.92
CA GLU A 449 13.05 -2.67 -18.48
C GLU A 449 12.73 -2.42 -17.00
N GLN A 450 11.59 -2.89 -16.49
CA GLN A 450 11.28 -2.87 -15.05
C GLN A 450 12.35 -3.59 -14.21
N ARG A 451 12.79 -4.77 -14.66
CA ARG A 451 13.85 -5.53 -13.99
C ARG A 451 15.22 -4.84 -14.05
N ARG A 452 15.50 -4.05 -15.10
CA ARG A 452 16.70 -3.18 -15.15
C ARG A 452 16.59 -2.04 -14.14
N ALA A 453 15.45 -1.34 -14.11
CA ALA A 453 15.21 -0.28 -13.13
C ALA A 453 15.42 -0.79 -11.70
N ARG A 454 14.85 -1.96 -11.35
CA ARG A 454 15.07 -2.60 -10.04
C ARG A 454 16.55 -2.86 -9.73
N ALA A 455 17.34 -3.30 -10.72
CA ALA A 455 18.75 -3.61 -10.54
C ALA A 455 19.63 -2.37 -10.31
N GLU A 456 19.15 -1.18 -10.69
CA GLU A 456 19.77 0.11 -10.37
C GLU A 456 19.39 0.64 -8.98
N LEU A 457 18.38 0.05 -8.32
CA LEU A 457 17.93 0.42 -6.96
C LEU A 457 18.49 -0.49 -5.87
N VAL A 458 18.56 -1.80 -6.10
CA VAL A 458 18.95 -2.80 -5.08
C VAL A 458 19.74 -3.95 -5.71
N GLU A 459 20.71 -4.49 -4.97
CA GLU A 459 21.39 -5.71 -5.38
C GLU A 459 20.45 -6.93 -5.28
N VAL A 460 20.68 -7.95 -6.12
CA VAL A 460 19.98 -9.23 -6.00
C VAL A 460 20.74 -10.07 -4.95
N PRO A 461 20.06 -10.60 -3.91
CA PRO A 461 20.67 -11.50 -2.92
C PRO A 461 21.29 -12.77 -3.52
#